data_AF-A0A538E1M8-F1
#
_entry.id   AF-A0A538E1M8-F1
#
_cell.length_a   1.000
_cell.length_b   1.000
_cell.length_c   1.000
_cell.angle_alpha   90.00
_cell.angle_beta   90.00
_cell.angle_gamma   90.00
#
_symmetry.space_group_name_H-M   'P 1'
#
loop_
_entity.id
_entity.type
_entity.pdbx_description
1 polymer ?
#
loop_
_entity_poly.entity_id
_entity_poly.type
_entity_poly.pdbx_seq_one_letter_code
_entity_poly.pdbx_strand_id
1 'polypeptide(L)'
;MQSLSDLVERIGDPELRSFTFAVRGHAAFEHLRFEEAAAWSERRLELVPQLEDPDGLCEVYESGVPVAAAMGQFGEARQLADLHWDIARRLSAHHRLHSISLPLEIAEMLAEWSVLAGDTDRIADAVARNLSTPCMRNARDLLVCALAHAYLGDEGRARDLELEAELVAGAGHERELSTPRIRLAHARGDFEALRALIRLPPRRAFVWGPSVFAARMDALITLREHAWIEAEAPGLAQPGTVPEPFALRALGAARGDDDLLARADERFRELGLEWHRAQTEHLLAGP
;
A
#
# COMPACT_ATOMS: atom_id res chain seq x y z
N MET A 1 34.83 11.82 -7.32
CA MET A 1 34.35 10.48 -6.92
C MET A 1 33.24 10.12 -7.90
N GLN A 2 33.42 9.10 -8.74
CA GLN A 2 32.36 8.68 -9.69
C GLN A 2 31.19 8.09 -8.91
N SER A 3 29.95 8.40 -9.29
CA SER A 3 28.79 7.78 -8.64
C SER A 3 28.65 6.33 -9.14
N LEU A 4 28.14 5.43 -8.30
CA LEU A 4 27.88 4.03 -8.67
C LEU A 4 27.00 3.94 -9.93
N SER A 5 26.08 4.88 -10.11
CA SER A 5 25.20 4.93 -11.28
C SER A 5 25.93 5.31 -12.57
N ASP A 6 26.94 6.19 -12.50
CA ASP A 6 27.77 6.50 -13.68
C ASP A 6 28.60 5.28 -14.11
N LEU A 7 28.99 4.44 -13.14
CA LEU A 7 29.70 3.19 -13.43
C LEU A 7 28.76 2.16 -14.06
N VAL A 8 27.55 1.99 -13.54
CA VAL A 8 26.55 1.04 -14.07
C VAL A 8 26.10 1.42 -15.48
N GLU A 9 25.79 2.69 -15.74
CA GLU A 9 25.39 3.15 -17.09
C GLU A 9 26.53 2.94 -18.11
N ARG A 10 27.78 3.05 -17.69
CA ARG A 10 28.94 2.73 -18.53
C ARG A 10 29.13 1.23 -18.79
N ILE A 11 28.83 0.38 -17.81
CA ILE A 11 28.91 -1.08 -17.97
C ILE A 11 27.86 -1.53 -18.99
N GLY A 12 26.69 -0.88 -19.00
CA GLY A 12 25.65 -1.12 -19.99
C GLY A 12 24.88 -2.43 -19.80
N ASP A 13 25.12 -3.14 -18.70
CA ASP A 13 24.43 -4.38 -18.35
C ASP A 13 22.97 -4.11 -17.95
N PRO A 14 21.97 -4.69 -18.64
CA PRO A 14 20.56 -4.43 -18.38
C PRO A 14 20.11 -4.77 -16.96
N GLU A 15 20.62 -5.86 -16.38
CA GLU A 15 20.25 -6.31 -15.02
C GLU A 15 20.78 -5.35 -13.95
N LEU A 16 22.04 -4.94 -14.05
CA LEU A 16 22.63 -3.95 -13.15
C LEU A 16 21.94 -2.58 -13.24
N ARG A 17 21.51 -2.19 -14.45
CA ARG A 17 20.71 -0.97 -14.66
C ARG A 17 19.33 -1.10 -14.02
N SER A 18 18.65 -2.23 -14.22
CA SER A 18 17.36 -2.54 -13.61
C SER A 18 17.42 -2.44 -12.09
N PHE A 19 18.42 -3.07 -11.46
CA PHE A 19 18.63 -2.98 -10.00
C PHE A 19 18.90 -1.55 -9.53
N THR A 20 19.72 -0.79 -10.28
CA THR A 20 20.01 0.61 -9.94
C THR A 20 18.76 1.48 -10.01
N PHE A 21 17.91 1.29 -11.01
CA PHE A 21 16.65 2.01 -11.14
C PHE A 21 15.66 1.60 -10.04
N ALA A 22 15.61 0.32 -9.67
CA ALA A 22 14.79 -0.16 -8.56
C ALA A 22 15.15 0.53 -7.24
N VAL A 23 16.44 0.55 -6.87
CA VAL A 23 16.90 1.20 -5.63
C VAL A 23 16.61 2.70 -5.63
N ARG A 24 16.78 3.37 -6.77
CA ARG A 24 16.46 4.80 -6.91
C ARG A 24 14.97 5.08 -6.79
N GLY A 25 14.13 4.29 -7.45
CA GLY A 25 12.67 4.37 -7.37
C GLY A 25 12.18 4.13 -5.95
N HIS A 26 12.68 3.09 -5.28
CA HIS A 26 12.37 2.80 -3.88
C HIS A 26 12.76 3.97 -2.97
N ALA A 27 14.01 4.46 -3.08
CA ALA A 27 14.47 5.58 -2.27
C ALA A 27 13.66 6.86 -2.53
N ALA A 28 13.26 7.14 -3.77
CA ALA A 28 12.40 8.27 -4.09
C ALA A 28 11.03 8.13 -3.40
N PHE A 29 10.40 6.95 -3.49
CA PHE A 29 9.10 6.67 -2.88
C PHE A 29 9.11 6.82 -1.35
N GLU A 30 10.12 6.26 -0.67
CA GLU A 30 10.23 6.35 0.80
C GLU A 30 10.46 7.81 1.26
N HIS A 31 10.93 8.69 0.37
CA HIS A 31 11.06 10.13 0.62
C HIS A 31 9.88 10.93 0.05
N LEU A 32 8.77 10.26 -0.25
CA LEU A 32 7.54 10.82 -0.82
C LEU A 32 7.74 11.48 -2.19
N ARG A 33 8.85 11.26 -2.91
CA ARG A 33 9.08 11.81 -4.24
C ARG A 33 8.43 10.90 -5.29
N PHE A 34 7.09 10.88 -5.31
CA PHE A 34 6.32 9.89 -6.08
C PHE A 34 6.51 10.03 -7.60
N GLU A 35 6.55 11.25 -8.14
CA GLU A 35 6.85 11.49 -9.56
C GLU A 35 8.25 11.01 -9.95
N GLU A 36 9.25 11.22 -9.09
CA GLU A 36 10.61 10.72 -9.33
C GLU A 36 10.65 9.19 -9.27
N ALA A 37 9.91 8.57 -8.34
CA ALA A 37 9.76 7.13 -8.28
C ALA A 37 9.10 6.57 -9.55
N ALA A 38 8.07 7.24 -10.06
CA ALA A 38 7.40 6.91 -11.33
C ALA A 38 8.37 6.98 -12.51
N ALA A 39 9.17 8.05 -12.62
CA ALA A 39 10.18 8.17 -13.67
C ALA A 39 11.24 7.05 -13.62
N TRP A 40 11.66 6.63 -12.42
CA TRP A 40 12.58 5.48 -12.28
C TRP A 40 11.90 4.15 -12.64
N SER A 41 10.63 3.98 -12.28
CA SER A 41 9.84 2.80 -12.61
C SER A 41 9.63 2.66 -14.12
N GLU A 42 9.30 3.75 -14.82
CA GLU A 42 9.15 3.79 -16.28
C GLU A 42 10.45 3.37 -16.98
N ARG A 43 11.58 3.98 -16.59
CA ARG A 43 12.91 3.61 -17.12
C ARG A 43 13.29 2.16 -16.84
N ARG A 44 12.80 1.58 -15.74
CA ARG A 44 13.01 0.16 -15.42
C ARG A 44 12.16 -0.73 -16.32
N LEU A 45 10.91 -0.35 -16.59
CA LEU A 45 10.01 -1.07 -17.50
C LEU A 45 10.53 -1.08 -18.95
N GLU A 46 11.20 -0.02 -19.40
CA GLU A 46 11.87 0.03 -20.72
C GLU A 46 12.96 -1.05 -20.90
N LEU A 47 13.52 -1.58 -19.79
CA LEU A 47 14.54 -2.62 -19.83
C LEU A 47 13.96 -4.03 -20.02
N VAL A 48 12.65 -4.24 -19.77
CA VAL A 48 12.00 -5.55 -19.81
C VAL A 48 12.37 -6.41 -21.03
N PRO A 49 12.38 -5.89 -22.28
CA PRO A 49 12.73 -6.70 -23.45
C PRO A 49 14.17 -7.24 -23.45
N GLN A 50 15.02 -6.74 -22.56
CA GLN A 50 16.45 -7.09 -22.43
C GLN A 50 16.73 -7.94 -21.19
N LEU A 51 15.74 -8.17 -20.32
CA LEU A 51 15.90 -8.99 -19.12
C LEU A 51 15.52 -10.44 -19.44
N GLU A 52 16.37 -11.37 -19.01
CA GLU A 52 16.18 -12.80 -19.26
C GLU A 52 15.76 -13.56 -18.00
N ASP A 53 16.10 -13.05 -16.81
CA ASP A 53 15.79 -13.69 -15.54
C ASP A 53 14.29 -13.53 -15.18
N PRO A 54 13.52 -14.62 -15.06
CA PRO A 54 12.12 -14.56 -14.64
C PRO A 54 11.94 -13.93 -13.25
N ASP A 55 12.91 -14.10 -12.34
CA ASP A 55 12.86 -13.50 -10.99
C ASP A 55 13.00 -11.98 -11.07
N GLY A 56 14.02 -11.50 -11.80
CA GLY A 56 14.21 -10.09 -12.10
C GLY A 56 12.99 -9.45 -12.77
N LEU A 57 12.37 -10.13 -13.75
CA LEU A 57 11.14 -9.66 -14.39
C LEU A 57 9.97 -9.57 -13.41
N CYS A 58 9.80 -10.55 -12.52
CA CYS A 58 8.82 -10.47 -11.45
C CYS A 58 9.07 -9.24 -10.57
N GLU A 59 10.30 -9.02 -10.14
CA GLU A 59 10.64 -7.86 -9.31
C GLU A 59 10.35 -6.52 -10.01
N VAL A 60 10.58 -6.42 -11.33
CA VAL A 60 10.23 -5.21 -12.13
C VAL A 60 8.76 -4.89 -11.98
N TYR A 61 7.88 -5.85 -12.27
CA TYR A 61 6.44 -5.63 -12.22
C TYR A 61 5.92 -5.42 -10.80
N GLU A 62 6.40 -6.22 -9.83
CA GLU A 62 6.05 -6.07 -8.42
C GLU A 62 6.37 -4.66 -7.91
N SER A 63 7.57 -4.15 -8.22
CA SER A 63 8.03 -2.83 -7.77
C SER A 63 7.26 -1.67 -8.41
N GLY A 64 6.70 -1.87 -9.61
CA GLY A 64 5.95 -0.86 -10.33
C GLY A 64 4.52 -0.67 -9.82
N VAL A 65 3.89 -1.73 -9.29
CA VAL A 65 2.52 -1.69 -8.75
C VAL A 65 2.30 -0.57 -7.72
N PRO A 66 3.08 -0.46 -6.62
CA PRO A 66 2.86 0.57 -5.61
C PRO A 66 3.14 1.98 -6.14
N VAL A 67 4.05 2.12 -7.11
CA VAL A 67 4.38 3.39 -7.76
C VAL A 67 3.21 3.87 -8.62
N ALA A 68 2.70 3.01 -9.50
CA ALA A 68 1.52 3.29 -10.31
C ALA A 68 0.30 3.59 -9.43
N ALA A 69 0.09 2.81 -8.36
CA ALA A 69 -0.97 3.06 -7.39
C ALA A 69 -0.83 4.44 -6.70
N ALA A 70 0.38 4.85 -6.30
CA ALA A 70 0.60 6.17 -5.70
C ALA A 70 0.31 7.33 -6.66
N MET A 71 0.50 7.12 -7.96
CA MET A 71 0.15 8.08 -9.02
C MET A 71 -1.31 8.00 -9.48
N GLY A 72 -2.15 7.19 -8.82
CA GLY A 72 -3.56 7.02 -9.20
C GLY A 72 -3.79 6.19 -10.46
N GLN A 73 -2.74 5.59 -11.01
CA GLN A 73 -2.76 4.80 -12.24
C GLN A 73 -3.18 3.35 -11.93
N PHE A 74 -4.35 3.16 -11.30
CA PHE A 74 -4.80 1.83 -10.84
C PHE A 74 -5.00 0.81 -11.97
N GLY A 75 -5.31 1.27 -13.18
CA GLY A 75 -5.39 0.40 -14.37
C GLY A 75 -4.02 -0.18 -14.74
N GLU A 76 -2.98 0.65 -14.71
CA GLU A 76 -1.60 0.23 -14.94
C GLU A 76 -1.10 -0.67 -13.80
N ALA A 77 -1.39 -0.32 -12.55
CA ALA A 77 -1.06 -1.16 -11.40
C ALA A 77 -1.64 -2.58 -11.54
N ARG A 78 -2.90 -2.70 -11.99
CA ARG A 78 -3.53 -4.00 -12.28
C ARG A 78 -2.85 -4.74 -13.42
N GLN A 79 -2.52 -4.03 -14.51
CA GLN A 79 -1.80 -4.62 -15.64
C GLN A 79 -0.42 -5.16 -15.21
N LEU A 80 0.31 -4.44 -14.38
CA LEU A 80 1.60 -4.89 -13.84
C LEU A 80 1.42 -6.13 -12.95
N ALA A 81 0.37 -6.19 -12.13
CA ALA A 81 0.05 -7.37 -11.33
C ALA A 81 -0.28 -8.60 -12.21
N ASP A 82 -0.99 -8.40 -13.33
CA ASP A 82 -1.28 -9.47 -14.29
C ASP A 82 -0.01 -9.98 -14.98
N LEU A 83 0.86 -9.07 -15.44
CA LEU A 83 2.16 -9.41 -16.01
C LEU A 83 3.04 -10.17 -15.02
N HIS A 84 3.02 -9.76 -13.75
CA HIS A 84 3.70 -10.48 -12.67
C HIS A 84 3.17 -11.92 -12.53
N TRP A 85 1.84 -12.11 -12.50
CA TRP A 85 1.23 -13.44 -12.43
C TRP A 85 1.59 -14.36 -13.58
N ASP A 86 1.64 -13.83 -14.81
CA ASP A 86 1.91 -14.64 -16.01
C ASP A 86 3.25 -15.39 -15.93
N ILE A 87 4.23 -14.77 -15.27
CA ILE A 87 5.55 -15.32 -14.97
C ILE A 87 5.49 -16.16 -13.69
N ALA A 88 5.13 -15.53 -12.57
CA ALA A 88 5.21 -16.10 -11.22
C ALA A 88 4.39 -17.39 -11.03
N ARG A 89 3.29 -17.58 -11.78
CA ARG A 89 2.48 -18.81 -11.70
C ARG A 89 3.29 -20.10 -11.95
N ARG A 90 4.40 -19.99 -12.71
CA ARG A 90 5.30 -21.11 -13.02
C ARG A 90 6.51 -21.22 -12.09
N LEU A 91 6.64 -20.31 -11.13
CA LEU A 91 7.77 -20.26 -10.21
C LEU A 91 7.41 -20.87 -8.83
N SER A 92 8.04 -20.36 -7.76
CA SER A 92 7.88 -20.85 -6.39
C SER A 92 6.49 -20.52 -5.81
N ALA A 93 6.15 -21.14 -4.67
CA ALA A 93 4.97 -20.74 -3.90
C ALA A 93 5.06 -19.29 -3.42
N HIS A 94 6.27 -18.80 -3.17
CA HIS A 94 6.55 -17.43 -2.75
C HIS A 94 6.20 -16.41 -3.85
N HIS A 95 6.66 -16.65 -5.08
CA HIS A 95 6.32 -15.77 -6.21
C HIS A 95 4.82 -15.76 -6.48
N ARG A 96 4.16 -16.93 -6.40
CA ARG A 96 2.69 -17.00 -6.52
C ARG A 96 1.95 -16.24 -5.43
N LEU A 97 2.43 -16.27 -4.19
CA LEU A 97 1.84 -15.47 -3.12
C LEU A 97 1.92 -13.99 -3.49
N HIS A 98 3.09 -13.49 -3.88
CA HIS A 98 3.25 -12.08 -4.28
C HIS A 98 2.27 -11.69 -5.39
N SER A 99 2.09 -12.52 -6.43
CA SER A 99 1.08 -12.25 -7.46
C SER A 99 -0.36 -12.18 -6.96
N ILE A 100 -0.69 -12.89 -5.88
CA ILE A 100 -2.03 -12.85 -5.27
C ILE A 100 -2.15 -11.61 -4.37
N SER A 101 -1.08 -11.19 -3.71
CA SER A 101 -1.07 -10.00 -2.85
C SER A 101 -1.12 -8.68 -3.62
N LEU A 102 -0.50 -8.58 -4.81
CA LEU A 102 -0.51 -7.34 -5.60
C LEU A 102 -1.92 -6.80 -5.92
N PRO A 103 -2.86 -7.60 -6.48
CA PRO A 103 -4.23 -7.13 -6.68
C PRO A 103 -4.96 -6.87 -5.36
N LEU A 104 -4.63 -7.60 -4.28
CA LEU A 104 -5.16 -7.38 -2.95
C LEU A 104 -4.80 -5.99 -2.41
N GLU A 105 -3.53 -5.57 -2.54
CA GLU A 105 -3.02 -4.27 -2.11
C GLU A 105 -3.69 -3.12 -2.89
N ILE A 106 -3.96 -3.31 -4.19
CA ILE A 106 -4.72 -2.36 -5.02
C ILE A 106 -6.18 -2.28 -4.56
N ALA A 107 -6.84 -3.43 -4.39
CA ALA A 107 -8.23 -3.51 -3.97
C ALA A 107 -8.46 -2.96 -2.55
N GLU A 108 -7.49 -3.10 -1.64
CA GLU A 108 -7.50 -2.46 -0.32
C GLU A 108 -7.51 -0.94 -0.45
N MET A 109 -6.64 -0.38 -1.30
CA MET A 109 -6.59 1.06 -1.55
C MET A 109 -7.90 1.56 -2.17
N LEU A 110 -8.53 0.76 -3.03
CA LEU A 110 -9.82 1.09 -3.66
C LEU A 110 -11.04 0.78 -2.78
N ALA A 111 -10.82 0.19 -1.60
CA ALA A 111 -11.88 -0.23 -0.68
C ALA A 111 -12.89 -1.20 -1.31
N GLU A 112 -12.42 -2.12 -2.15
CA GLU A 112 -13.22 -3.15 -2.83
C GLU A 112 -13.56 -4.32 -1.88
N TRP A 113 -14.14 -4.03 -0.71
CA TRP A 113 -14.31 -4.98 0.41
C TRP A 113 -15.02 -6.28 0.01
N SER A 114 -16.07 -6.20 -0.82
CA SER A 114 -16.78 -7.39 -1.30
C SER A 114 -15.91 -8.31 -2.17
N VAL A 115 -15.02 -7.74 -2.98
CA VAL A 115 -14.06 -8.51 -3.79
C VAL A 115 -13.05 -9.20 -2.87
N LEU A 116 -12.50 -8.44 -1.92
CA LEU A 116 -11.51 -8.93 -0.97
C LEU A 116 -12.06 -10.06 -0.08
N ALA A 117 -13.28 -9.91 0.43
CA ALA A 117 -13.92 -10.95 1.21
C ALA A 117 -14.18 -12.22 0.37
N GLY A 118 -14.55 -12.06 -0.91
CA GLY A 118 -14.76 -13.18 -1.83
C GLY A 118 -13.49 -13.99 -2.15
N ASP A 119 -12.32 -13.37 -2.08
CA ASP A 119 -11.03 -14.01 -2.36
C ASP A 119 -10.38 -14.70 -1.15
N THR A 120 -11.01 -14.63 0.03
CA THR A 120 -10.44 -15.11 1.31
C THR A 120 -9.88 -16.53 1.23
N ASP A 121 -10.63 -17.48 0.67
CA ASP A 121 -10.21 -18.90 0.64
C ASP A 121 -9.02 -19.12 -0.29
N ARG A 122 -8.99 -18.40 -1.43
CA ARG A 122 -7.86 -18.42 -2.36
C ARG A 122 -6.59 -17.87 -1.70
N ILE A 123 -6.74 -16.81 -0.90
CA ILE A 123 -5.63 -16.19 -0.18
C ILE A 123 -5.13 -17.11 0.93
N ALA A 124 -6.02 -17.69 1.74
CA ALA A 124 -5.64 -18.63 2.79
C ALA A 124 -4.89 -19.85 2.22
N ASP A 125 -5.32 -20.41 1.09
CA ASP A 125 -4.60 -21.50 0.40
C ASP A 125 -3.22 -21.05 -0.11
N ALA A 126 -3.08 -19.83 -0.64
CA ALA A 126 -1.80 -19.29 -1.06
C ALA A 126 -0.83 -19.10 0.12
N VAL A 127 -1.32 -18.55 1.23
CA VAL A 127 -0.56 -18.39 2.48
C VAL A 127 -0.11 -19.74 3.02
N ALA A 128 -1.02 -20.72 3.11
CA ALA A 128 -0.71 -22.07 3.56
C ALA A 128 0.42 -22.73 2.74
N ARG A 129 0.42 -22.53 1.41
CA ARG A 129 1.46 -23.04 0.51
C ARG A 129 2.81 -22.31 0.65
N ASN A 130 2.81 -21.10 1.19
CA ASN A 130 4.01 -20.28 1.37
C ASN A 130 4.56 -20.28 2.82
N LEU A 131 3.96 -21.01 3.75
CA LEU A 131 4.38 -20.99 5.18
C LEU A 131 5.84 -21.40 5.42
N SER A 132 6.46 -22.15 4.51
CA SER A 132 7.88 -22.51 4.59
C SER A 132 8.83 -21.36 4.24
N THR A 133 8.33 -20.26 3.66
CA THR A 133 9.11 -19.08 3.27
C THR A 133 8.66 -17.87 4.11
N PRO A 134 9.53 -17.32 4.97
CA PRO A 134 9.20 -16.14 5.77
C PRO A 134 8.86 -14.94 4.87
N CYS A 135 7.60 -14.54 4.85
CA CYS A 135 7.13 -13.39 4.08
C CYS A 135 6.01 -12.65 4.83
N MET A 136 6.12 -11.32 4.91
CA MET A 136 5.13 -10.50 5.60
C MET A 136 3.75 -10.52 4.93
N ARG A 137 3.68 -10.79 3.63
CA ARG A 137 2.41 -10.95 2.91
C ARG A 137 1.58 -12.11 3.43
N ASN A 138 2.21 -13.15 3.98
CA ASN A 138 1.48 -14.27 4.59
C ASN A 138 0.48 -13.77 5.65
N ALA A 139 0.95 -12.93 6.58
CA ALA A 139 0.10 -12.38 7.63
C ALA A 139 -0.71 -11.15 7.17
N ARG A 140 -0.10 -10.27 6.36
CA ARG A 140 -0.76 -9.07 5.87
C ARG A 140 -2.01 -9.39 5.05
N ASP A 141 -1.94 -10.39 4.18
CA ASP A 141 -3.05 -10.73 3.29
C ASP A 141 -4.25 -11.24 4.08
N LEU A 142 -4.01 -12.07 5.10
CA LEU A 142 -5.03 -12.51 6.05
C LEU A 142 -5.67 -11.32 6.80
N LEU A 143 -4.87 -10.34 7.23
CA LEU A 143 -5.39 -9.14 7.89
C LEU A 143 -6.21 -8.24 6.96
N VAL A 144 -5.87 -8.17 5.67
CA VAL A 144 -6.70 -7.44 4.69
C VAL A 144 -8.02 -8.16 4.42
N CYS A 145 -8.01 -9.50 4.34
CA CYS A 145 -9.25 -10.27 4.30
C CYS A 145 -10.08 -10.03 5.57
N ALA A 146 -9.46 -10.03 6.75
CA ALA A 146 -10.14 -9.74 8.01
C ALA A 146 -10.81 -8.36 7.98
N LEU A 147 -10.09 -7.36 7.49
CA LEU A 147 -10.61 -6.01 7.32
C LEU A 147 -11.84 -5.96 6.40
N ALA A 148 -11.79 -6.68 5.28
CA ALA A 148 -12.91 -6.77 4.35
C ALA A 148 -14.15 -7.37 5.01
N HIS A 149 -13.99 -8.48 5.76
CA HIS A 149 -15.07 -9.09 6.53
C HIS A 149 -15.62 -8.17 7.61
N ALA A 150 -14.75 -7.44 8.33
CA ALA A 150 -15.17 -6.47 9.33
C ALA A 150 -16.04 -5.34 8.72
N TYR A 151 -15.66 -4.78 7.57
CA TYR A 151 -16.47 -3.76 6.88
C TYR A 151 -17.80 -4.30 6.32
N LEU A 152 -17.89 -5.60 6.07
CA LEU A 152 -19.13 -6.26 5.65
C LEU A 152 -19.98 -6.76 6.85
N GLY A 153 -19.49 -6.57 8.08
CA GLY A 153 -20.18 -6.95 9.32
C GLY A 153 -19.98 -8.40 9.75
N ASP A 154 -19.13 -9.18 9.07
CA ASP A 154 -18.76 -10.54 9.51
C ASP A 154 -17.58 -10.50 10.49
N GLU A 155 -17.87 -10.00 11.69
CA GLU A 155 -16.87 -9.86 12.75
C GLU A 155 -16.32 -11.21 13.25
N GLY A 156 -17.10 -12.29 13.10
CA GLY A 156 -16.64 -13.64 13.43
C GLY A 156 -15.50 -14.07 12.52
N ARG A 157 -15.72 -13.99 11.20
CA ARG A 157 -14.70 -14.34 10.21
C ARG A 157 -13.50 -13.40 10.27
N ALA A 158 -13.72 -12.11 10.53
CA ALA A 158 -12.63 -11.15 10.71
C ALA A 158 -11.68 -11.56 11.85
N ARG A 159 -12.22 -11.89 13.03
CA ARG A 159 -11.41 -12.31 14.18
C ARG A 159 -10.66 -13.62 13.95
N ASP A 160 -11.28 -14.59 13.27
CA ASP A 160 -10.62 -15.85 12.93
C ASP A 160 -9.39 -15.62 12.05
N LEU A 161 -9.51 -14.73 11.05
CA LEU A 161 -8.42 -14.37 10.14
C LEU A 161 -7.33 -13.55 10.84
N GLU A 162 -7.67 -12.67 11.78
CA GLU A 162 -6.69 -11.95 12.60
C GLU A 162 -5.86 -12.90 13.46
N LEU A 163 -6.51 -13.89 14.08
CA LEU A 163 -5.83 -14.92 14.87
C LEU A 163 -4.88 -15.75 13.99
N GLU A 164 -5.34 -16.16 12.80
CA GLU A 164 -4.51 -16.87 11.83
C GLU A 164 -3.30 -16.01 11.41
N ALA A 165 -3.53 -14.72 11.12
CA ALA A 165 -2.46 -13.80 10.76
C ALA A 165 -1.43 -13.63 11.89
N GLU A 166 -1.86 -13.59 13.15
CA GLU A 166 -0.96 -13.52 14.31
C GLU A 166 -0.10 -14.77 14.45
N LEU A 167 -0.69 -15.95 14.29
CA LEU A 167 0.02 -17.24 14.31
C LEU A 167 1.07 -17.32 13.19
N VAL A 168 0.72 -16.82 12.00
CA VAL A 168 1.58 -16.83 10.81
C VAL A 168 2.71 -15.79 10.91
N ALA A 169 2.42 -14.60 11.43
CA ALA A 169 3.42 -13.55 11.59
C ALA A 169 4.47 -13.94 12.64
N GLY A 170 4.03 -14.48 13.78
CA GLY A 170 4.86 -14.56 14.98
C GLY A 170 5.11 -13.17 15.59
N ALA A 171 6.09 -13.09 16.50
CA ALA A 171 6.38 -11.88 17.27
C ALA A 171 7.27 -10.87 16.53
N GLY A 172 7.07 -9.56 16.76
CA GLY A 172 8.01 -8.51 16.36
C GLY A 172 7.72 -7.82 15.01
N HIS A 173 6.52 -8.00 14.45
CA HIS A 173 6.12 -7.43 13.16
C HIS A 173 5.01 -6.38 13.27
N GLU A 174 4.90 -5.72 14.42
CA GLU A 174 3.81 -4.79 14.72
C GLU A 174 3.83 -3.57 13.80
N ARG A 175 5.03 -3.14 13.37
CA ARG A 175 5.22 -1.97 12.49
C ARG A 175 4.87 -2.29 11.05
N GLU A 176 5.30 -3.45 10.56
CA GLU A 176 5.08 -3.88 9.18
C GLU A 176 3.60 -4.16 8.90
N LEU A 177 2.84 -4.57 9.92
CA LEU A 177 1.42 -4.91 9.84
C LEU A 177 0.50 -3.81 10.41
N SER A 178 1.03 -2.61 10.69
CA SER A 178 0.26 -1.56 11.36
C SER A 178 -0.90 -1.06 10.51
N THR A 179 -0.77 -0.98 9.18
CA THR A 179 -1.79 -0.43 8.28
C THR A 179 -3.14 -1.16 8.35
N PRO A 180 -3.24 -2.48 8.10
CA PRO A 180 -4.52 -3.16 8.22
C PRO A 180 -5.05 -3.17 9.66
N ARG A 181 -4.16 -3.22 10.67
CA ARG A 181 -4.54 -3.13 12.09
C ARG A 181 -5.12 -1.77 12.48
N ILE A 182 -4.57 -0.68 11.93
CA ILE A 182 -5.11 0.67 12.11
C ILE A 182 -6.53 0.74 11.55
N ARG A 183 -6.74 0.21 10.34
CA ARG A 183 -8.06 0.19 9.70
C ARG A 183 -9.06 -0.70 10.46
N LEU A 184 -8.63 -1.85 11.00
CA LEU A 184 -9.46 -2.71 11.83
C LEU A 184 -9.87 -2.03 13.14
N ALA A 185 -8.90 -1.42 13.85
CA ALA A 185 -9.18 -0.66 15.07
C ALA A 185 -10.14 0.51 14.80
N HIS A 186 -9.94 1.20 13.67
CA HIS A 186 -10.82 2.28 13.23
C HIS A 186 -12.24 1.79 12.95
N ALA A 187 -12.40 0.73 12.14
CA ALA A 187 -13.71 0.15 11.82
C ALA A 187 -14.50 -0.32 13.05
N ARG A 188 -13.80 -0.69 14.13
CA ARG A 188 -14.39 -1.14 15.39
C ARG A 188 -14.60 -0.02 16.42
N GLY A 189 -14.13 1.19 16.14
CA GLY A 189 -14.10 2.27 17.15
C GLY A 189 -13.18 1.96 18.33
N ASP A 190 -12.16 1.10 18.16
CA ASP A 190 -11.17 0.80 19.18
C ASP A 190 -10.10 1.90 19.22
N PHE A 191 -10.45 3.00 19.88
CA PHE A 191 -9.56 4.17 20.01
C PHE A 191 -8.32 3.90 20.86
N GLU A 192 -8.34 2.89 21.74
CA GLU A 192 -7.16 2.52 22.51
C GLU A 192 -6.12 1.86 21.62
N ALA A 193 -6.52 0.83 20.86
CA ALA A 193 -5.66 0.19 19.87
C ALA A 193 -5.18 1.19 18.82
N LEU A 194 -6.07 2.07 18.32
CA LEU A 194 -5.73 3.08 17.34
C LEU A 194 -4.62 4.03 17.85
N ARG A 195 -4.72 4.52 19.10
CA ARG A 195 -3.69 5.38 19.72
C ARG A 195 -2.34 4.67 19.87
N ALA A 196 -2.36 3.39 20.20
CA ALA A 196 -1.12 2.60 20.29
C ALA A 196 -0.46 2.44 18.91
N LEU A 197 -1.27 2.14 17.88
CA LEU A 197 -0.78 1.87 16.54
C LEU A 197 -0.24 3.11 15.82
N ILE A 198 -0.85 4.29 15.97
CA ILE A 198 -0.35 5.50 15.28
C ILE A 198 1.06 5.92 15.75
N ARG A 199 1.45 5.53 16.96
CA ARG A 199 2.80 5.78 17.52
C ARG A 199 3.88 4.94 16.83
N LEU A 200 3.50 3.90 16.11
CA LEU A 200 4.42 3.14 15.28
C LEU A 200 4.71 3.95 14.01
N PRO A 201 5.99 4.21 13.69
CA PRO A 201 6.32 4.90 12.45
C PRO A 201 5.89 4.02 11.26
N PRO A 202 5.33 4.61 10.20
CA PRO A 202 5.03 3.86 8.99
C PRO A 202 6.30 3.20 8.46
N ARG A 203 6.19 1.95 8.00
CA ARG A 203 7.30 1.20 7.43
C ARG A 203 6.89 0.53 6.13
N ARG A 204 7.88 0.32 5.26
CA ARG A 204 7.72 -0.35 3.96
C ARG A 204 6.62 0.31 3.13
N ALA A 205 6.55 1.65 3.13
CA ALA A 205 5.54 2.38 2.38
C ALA A 205 5.63 2.06 0.88
N PHE A 206 6.84 1.84 0.37
CA PHE A 206 7.03 1.37 -0.99
C PHE A 206 6.37 0.01 -1.25
N VAL A 207 6.47 -0.95 -0.32
CA VAL A 207 5.92 -2.30 -0.53
C VAL A 207 4.39 -2.29 -0.43
N TRP A 208 3.83 -1.56 0.54
CA TRP A 208 2.39 -1.55 0.82
C TRP A 208 1.61 -0.47 0.07
N GLY A 209 2.32 0.37 -0.69
CA GLY A 209 1.74 1.43 -1.49
C GLY A 209 1.05 2.54 -0.69
N PRO A 210 0.17 3.33 -1.33
CA PRO A 210 -0.45 4.51 -0.73
C PRO A 210 -1.41 4.21 0.43
N SER A 211 -1.82 2.94 0.61
CA SER A 211 -2.70 2.49 1.70
C SER A 211 -2.16 2.87 3.09
N VAL A 212 -0.84 2.88 3.26
CA VAL A 212 -0.14 3.25 4.49
C VAL A 212 -0.42 4.69 4.88
N PHE A 213 -0.37 5.61 3.91
CA PHE A 213 -0.61 7.03 4.15
C PHE A 213 -2.09 7.29 4.40
N ALA A 214 -2.97 6.65 3.63
CA ALA A 214 -4.42 6.77 3.77
C ALA A 214 -4.89 6.35 5.18
N ALA A 215 -4.51 5.15 5.63
CA ALA A 215 -4.89 4.65 6.96
C ALA A 215 -4.34 5.56 8.09
N ARG A 216 -3.11 6.07 7.92
CA ARG A 216 -2.49 6.95 8.90
C ARG A 216 -3.22 8.28 9.01
N MET A 217 -3.52 8.95 7.89
CA MET A 217 -4.23 10.23 7.91
C MET A 217 -5.62 10.10 8.54
N ASP A 218 -6.37 9.04 8.20
CA ASP A 218 -7.71 8.80 8.75
C ASP A 218 -7.69 8.56 10.27
N ALA A 219 -6.68 7.82 10.75
CA ALA A 219 -6.47 7.60 12.17
C ALA A 219 -6.13 8.89 12.92
N LEU A 220 -5.28 9.75 12.36
CA LEU A 220 -4.92 11.03 12.99
C LEU A 220 -6.11 12.00 13.06
N ILE A 221 -6.94 12.04 12.01
CA ILE A 221 -8.19 12.82 12.03
C ILE A 221 -9.09 12.33 13.16
N THR A 222 -9.32 11.02 13.20
CA THR A 222 -10.20 10.38 14.18
C THR A 222 -9.75 10.65 15.62
N LEU A 223 -8.45 10.59 15.87
CA LEU A 223 -7.87 10.85 17.19
C LEU A 223 -7.64 12.34 17.49
N ARG A 224 -7.95 13.23 16.54
CA ARG A 224 -7.73 14.69 16.63
C ARG A 224 -6.28 15.05 16.93
N GLU A 225 -5.33 14.31 16.36
CA GLU A 225 -3.89 14.49 16.54
C GLU A 225 -3.36 15.61 15.63
N HIS A 226 -3.86 16.83 15.82
CA HIS A 226 -3.61 17.98 14.93
C HIS A 226 -2.12 18.27 14.74
N ALA A 227 -1.31 18.13 15.80
CA ALA A 227 0.13 18.39 15.72
C ALA A 227 0.86 17.43 14.75
N TRP A 228 0.42 16.17 14.68
CA TRP A 228 1.02 15.19 13.77
C TRP A 228 0.51 15.38 12.35
N ILE A 229 -0.77 15.74 12.19
CA ILE A 229 -1.33 16.12 10.88
C ILE A 229 -0.52 17.28 10.29
N GLU A 230 -0.30 18.35 11.05
CA GLU A 230 0.45 19.52 10.59
C GLU A 230 1.91 19.21 10.26
N ALA A 231 2.50 18.21 10.92
CA ALA A 231 3.87 17.78 10.66
C ALA A 231 4.00 16.90 9.41
N GLU A 232 3.02 16.03 9.14
CA GLU A 232 3.15 14.95 8.16
C GLU A 232 2.38 15.19 6.87
N ALA A 233 1.14 15.70 6.96
CA ALA A 233 0.26 15.88 5.81
C ALA A 233 0.84 16.82 4.72
N PRO A 234 1.58 17.91 5.04
CA PRO A 234 2.15 18.76 3.99
C PRO A 234 3.06 18.02 3.01
N GLY A 235 3.81 17.00 3.46
CA GLY A 235 4.67 16.19 2.59
C GLY A 235 3.90 15.26 1.67
N LEU A 236 2.64 14.96 1.99
CA LEU A 236 1.75 14.06 1.23
C LEU A 236 0.78 14.83 0.30
N ALA A 237 0.62 16.14 0.49
CA ALA A 237 -0.27 17.00 -0.31
C ALA A 237 0.34 17.36 -1.68
N GLN A 238 0.79 16.34 -2.42
CA GLN A 238 1.41 16.50 -3.74
C GLN A 238 0.37 16.34 -4.86
N PRO A 239 0.18 17.35 -5.73
CA PRO A 239 -0.85 17.32 -6.76
C PRO A 239 -0.90 16.04 -7.60
N GLY A 240 -2.09 15.49 -7.78
CA GLY A 240 -2.32 14.35 -8.67
C GLY A 240 -1.88 12.99 -8.11
N THR A 241 -1.44 12.93 -6.86
CA THR A 241 -1.06 11.69 -6.19
C THR A 241 -2.19 11.16 -5.29
N VAL A 242 -2.27 9.85 -5.09
CA VAL A 242 -3.27 9.23 -4.20
C VAL A 242 -3.19 9.73 -2.75
N PRO A 243 -2.01 10.01 -2.16
CA PRO A 243 -1.94 10.57 -0.82
C PRO A 243 -2.51 11.99 -0.69
N GLU A 244 -2.59 12.76 -1.79
CA GLU A 244 -3.03 14.16 -1.78
C GLU A 244 -4.40 14.39 -1.13
N PRO A 245 -5.50 13.76 -1.57
CA PRO A 245 -6.81 13.98 -0.96
C PRO A 245 -6.86 13.62 0.53
N PHE A 246 -6.13 12.59 0.96
CA PHE A 246 -6.05 12.23 2.38
C PHE A 246 -5.33 13.30 3.20
N ALA A 247 -4.23 13.85 2.67
CA ALA A 247 -3.50 14.93 3.31
C ALA A 247 -4.32 16.23 3.38
N LEU A 248 -4.97 16.61 2.28
CA LEU A 248 -5.85 17.78 2.23
C LEU A 248 -7.01 17.64 3.21
N ARG A 249 -7.66 16.47 3.26
CA ARG A 249 -8.72 16.18 4.24
C ARG A 249 -8.22 16.31 5.68
N ALA A 250 -7.04 15.75 5.98
CA ALA A 250 -6.47 15.83 7.31
C ALA A 250 -6.16 17.27 7.72
N LEU A 251 -5.53 18.05 6.83
CA LEU A 251 -5.26 19.47 7.08
C LEU A 251 -6.56 20.28 7.25
N GLY A 252 -7.56 20.03 6.40
CA GLY A 252 -8.88 20.65 6.53
C GLY A 252 -9.53 20.36 7.89
N ALA A 253 -9.46 19.10 8.34
CA ALA A 253 -9.96 18.68 9.64
C ALA A 253 -9.24 19.37 10.81
N ALA A 254 -7.90 19.42 10.77
CA ALA A 254 -7.09 20.01 11.85
C ALA A 254 -7.24 21.53 11.95
N ARG A 255 -7.50 22.20 10.82
CA ARG A 255 -7.59 23.67 10.71
C ARG A 255 -9.01 24.21 10.74
N GLY A 256 -10.02 23.36 10.55
CA GLY A 256 -11.40 23.79 10.31
C GLY A 256 -11.54 24.56 9.00
N ASP A 257 -10.86 24.09 7.94
CA ASP A 257 -10.79 24.74 6.64
C ASP A 257 -11.63 23.98 5.61
N ASP A 258 -12.82 24.53 5.33
CA ASP A 258 -13.79 23.94 4.39
C ASP A 258 -13.29 23.95 2.94
N ASP A 259 -12.41 24.87 2.55
CA ASP A 259 -11.85 24.92 1.21
C ASP A 259 -10.88 23.74 1.00
N LEU A 260 -10.09 23.39 2.02
CA LEU A 260 -9.25 22.18 1.98
C LEU A 260 -10.09 20.89 1.91
N LEU A 261 -11.20 20.82 2.64
CA LEU A 261 -12.12 19.69 2.59
C LEU A 261 -12.81 19.57 1.22
N ALA A 262 -13.24 20.68 0.63
CA ALA A 262 -13.84 20.70 -0.71
C ALA A 262 -12.84 20.27 -1.80
N ARG A 263 -11.59 20.70 -1.70
CA ARG A 263 -10.51 20.25 -2.59
C ARG A 263 -10.22 18.76 -2.43
N ALA A 264 -10.18 18.25 -1.19
CA ALA A 264 -10.02 16.82 -0.93
C ALA A 264 -11.15 16.00 -1.57
N ASP A 265 -12.40 16.44 -1.43
CA ASP A 265 -13.58 15.81 -2.06
C ASP A 265 -13.42 15.72 -3.58
N GLU A 266 -12.99 16.81 -4.23
CA GLU A 266 -12.72 16.82 -5.66
C GLU A 266 -11.61 15.87 -6.07
N ARG A 267 -10.48 15.89 -5.36
CA ARG A 267 -9.36 15.00 -5.65
C ARG A 267 -9.73 13.52 -5.48
N PHE A 268 -10.49 13.16 -4.44
CA PHE A 268 -10.97 11.78 -4.28
C PHE A 268 -11.82 11.34 -5.49
N ARG A 269 -12.72 12.21 -5.96
CA ARG A 269 -13.59 11.92 -7.11
C ARG A 269 -12.80 11.73 -8.40
N GLU A 270 -11.82 12.59 -8.67
CA GLU A 270 -10.98 12.48 -9.86
C GLU A 270 -10.15 11.20 -9.89
N LEU A 271 -9.71 10.74 -8.72
CA LEU A 271 -8.95 9.49 -8.56
C LEU A 271 -9.84 8.24 -8.46
N GLY A 272 -11.17 8.40 -8.48
CA GLY A 272 -12.13 7.28 -8.37
C GLY A 272 -12.20 6.66 -6.98
N LEU A 273 -11.82 7.39 -5.92
CA LEU A 273 -11.75 6.91 -4.53
C LEU A 273 -13.04 7.20 -3.75
N GLU A 274 -14.20 6.88 -4.34
CA GLU A 274 -15.53 7.26 -3.82
C GLU A 274 -15.82 6.73 -2.42
N TRP A 275 -15.36 5.52 -2.09
CA TRP A 275 -15.57 4.97 -0.74
C TRP A 275 -14.85 5.83 0.31
N HIS A 276 -13.60 6.23 0.06
CA HIS A 276 -12.83 7.09 0.96
C HIS A 276 -13.44 8.47 1.07
N ARG A 277 -13.88 9.03 -0.06
CA ARG A 277 -14.61 10.31 -0.12
C ARG A 277 -15.79 10.33 0.84
N ALA A 278 -16.61 9.28 0.80
CA ALA A 278 -17.79 9.12 1.65
C ALA A 278 -17.48 9.00 3.15
N GLN A 279 -16.24 8.69 3.54
CA GLN A 279 -15.87 8.60 4.96
C GLN A 279 -15.67 9.96 5.64
N THR A 280 -15.63 11.06 4.88
CA THR A 280 -15.19 12.36 5.41
C THR A 280 -16.04 12.81 6.60
N GLU A 281 -17.37 12.80 6.50
CA GLU A 281 -18.24 13.21 7.60
C GLU A 281 -18.08 12.33 8.84
N HIS A 282 -17.94 11.01 8.64
CA HIS A 282 -17.74 10.06 9.73
C HIS A 282 -16.42 10.31 10.47
N LEU A 283 -15.34 10.58 9.72
CA LEU A 283 -14.03 10.88 10.30
C LEU A 283 -14.04 12.20 11.10
N LEU A 284 -14.74 13.24 10.60
CA LEU A 284 -14.81 14.55 11.26
C LEU A 284 -15.66 14.54 12.54
N ALA A 285 -16.65 13.64 12.63
CA ALA A 285 -17.42 13.45 13.85
C ALA A 285 -16.51 13.06 15.04
N GLY A 286 -15.48 12.26 14.79
CA GLY A 286 -14.56 11.75 15.81
C GLY A 286 -15.22 10.71 16.73
N PRO A 287 -14.54 10.31 17.82
CA PRO A 287 -15.10 9.47 18.88
C PRO A 287 -16.28 10.11 19.61
#